data_AF-A0A1B6F6X8-F1
#
_entry.id   AF-A0A1B6F6X8-F1
#
_cell.length_a   1.000
_cell.length_b   1.000
_cell.length_c   1.000
_cell.angle_alpha   90.00
_cell.angle_beta   90.00
_cell.angle_gamma   90.00
#
_symmetry.space_group_name_H-M   'P 1'
#
loop_
_entity.id
_entity.type
_entity.pdbx_description
1 polymer ?
#
loop_
_entity_poly.entity_id
_entity_poly.type
_entity_poly.pdbx_seq_one_letter_code
_entity_poly.pdbx_strand_id
1 'polypeptide(L)'
;VVVDGGSDWVALSRPFVTYLTQPSSDQLISGLLTLFKYTLLPAESFFHTALRNSEFCGSYVDNNLHVTNWKRRLGCKCQYKHVVDWCGCSPNNFKTEDWMRLQGTEPRSLFFA
;
A
#
# COMPACT_ATOMS: atom_id res chain seq x y z
N VAL A 1 12.38 11.06 10.66
CA VAL A 1 11.63 10.11 9.81
C VAL A 1 10.15 10.30 10.08
N VAL A 2 9.33 10.50 9.05
CA VAL A 2 7.86 10.48 9.14
C VAL A 2 7.37 9.08 8.75
N VAL A 3 6.53 8.46 9.57
CA VAL A 3 5.91 7.16 9.25
C VAL A 3 4.62 7.41 8.49
N ASP A 4 4.45 6.74 7.36
CA ASP A 4 3.27 6.85 6.51
C ASP A 4 2.87 5.47 5.97
N GLY A 5 1.63 5.33 5.51
CA GLY A 5 1.08 4.06 5.05
C GLY A 5 -0.32 4.15 4.45
N GLY A 6 -0.73 3.06 3.81
CA GLY A 6 -1.99 2.98 3.08
C GLY A 6 -2.13 1.63 2.38
N SER A 7 -2.43 1.66 1.08
CA SER A 7 -2.58 0.45 0.27
C SER A 7 -1.22 -0.17 -0.05
N ASP A 8 -1.12 -1.49 0.02
CA ASP A 8 0.02 -2.27 -0.48
C ASP A 8 0.05 -2.42 -2.01
N TRP A 9 -1.08 -2.19 -2.69
CA TRP A 9 -1.10 -1.92 -4.13
C TRP A 9 -0.50 -0.55 -4.43
N VAL A 10 0.64 -0.53 -5.12
CA VAL A 10 1.43 0.66 -5.45
C VAL A 10 1.99 0.59 -6.87
N ALA A 11 2.26 1.74 -7.48
CA ALA A 11 3.02 1.87 -8.71
C ALA A 11 4.37 2.53 -8.41
N LEU A 12 5.47 1.80 -8.61
CA LEU A 12 6.81 2.26 -8.28
C LEU A 12 7.63 2.46 -9.56
N SER A 13 8.30 3.61 -9.66
CA SER A 13 9.19 3.90 -10.80
C SER A 13 10.49 3.10 -10.70
N ARG A 14 11.08 2.75 -11.84
CA ARG A 14 12.37 2.03 -11.89
C ARG A 14 13.48 2.73 -11.09
N PRO A 15 13.66 4.07 -11.13
CA PRO A 15 14.68 4.74 -10.32
C PRO A 15 14.49 4.52 -8.82
N PHE A 16 13.26 4.63 -8.30
CA PHE A 16 12.97 4.42 -6.89
C PHE A 16 13.20 2.96 -6.48
N VAL A 17 12.73 1.99 -7.29
CA VAL A 17 13.01 0.56 -7.03
C VAL A 17 14.50 0.28 -7.02
N THR A 18 15.25 0.88 -7.95
CA THR A 18 16.71 0.73 -8.02
C THR A 18 17.34 1.23 -6.71
N TYR A 19 16.98 2.42 -6.24
CA TYR A 19 17.42 2.97 -4.96
C TYR A 19 17.14 2.03 -3.78
N LEU A 20 15.95 1.46 -3.68
CA LEU A 20 15.58 0.52 -2.61
C LEU A 20 16.40 -0.79 -2.61
N THR A 21 16.85 -1.23 -3.80
CA THR A 21 17.52 -2.53 -3.99
C THR A 21 19.04 -2.47 -4.04
N GLN A 22 19.63 -1.26 -4.08
CA GLN A 22 21.09 -1.13 -4.14
C GLN A 22 21.75 -1.69 -2.87
N PRO A 23 22.95 -2.29 -2.98
CA PRO A 23 23.72 -2.77 -1.84
C PRO A 23 23.85 -1.67 -0.79
N SER A 24 23.33 -1.94 0.40
CA SER A 24 22.89 -0.95 1.38
C SER A 24 24.04 -0.18 2.03
N SER A 25 24.34 1.03 1.53
CA SER A 25 25.04 2.08 2.29
C SER A 25 24.08 3.12 2.89
N ASP A 26 22.81 3.13 2.46
CA ASP A 26 21.80 4.04 2.97
C ASP A 26 21.29 3.59 4.35
N GLN A 27 21.49 4.44 5.36
CA GLN A 27 21.08 4.20 6.75
C GLN A 27 19.56 4.15 6.91
N LEU A 28 18.80 4.96 6.15
CA LEU A 28 17.33 4.94 6.17
C LEU A 28 16.84 3.58 5.72
N ILE A 29 17.25 3.12 4.54
CA ILE A 29 16.78 1.84 3.98
C ILE A 29 17.22 0.67 4.85
N SER A 30 18.45 0.67 5.34
CA SER A 30 18.94 -0.38 6.25
C SER A 30 18.14 -0.45 7.55
N GLY A 31 17.81 0.71 8.13
CA GLY A 31 16.99 0.80 9.33
C GLY A 31 15.54 0.34 9.09
N LEU A 32 14.95 0.78 7.97
CA LEU A 32 13.60 0.37 7.59
C LEU A 32 13.53 -1.14 7.31
N LEU A 33 14.50 -1.73 6.59
CA LEU A 33 14.54 -3.17 6.36
C LEU A 33 14.63 -3.96 7.67
N THR A 34 15.41 -3.47 8.64
CA THR A 34 15.52 -4.09 9.98
C THR A 34 14.19 -4.04 10.72
N LEU A 35 13.50 -2.88 10.72
CA LEU A 35 12.21 -2.69 11.37
C LEU A 35 11.10 -3.53 10.70
N PHE A 36 10.97 -3.39 9.38
CA PHE A 36 9.88 -3.98 8.60
C PHE A 36 9.99 -5.50 8.44
N LYS A 37 11.19 -6.08 8.68
CA LYS A 37 11.37 -7.54 8.81
C LYS A 37 10.47 -8.17 9.88
N TYR A 38 10.12 -7.42 10.92
CA TYR A 38 9.32 -7.90 12.06
C TYR A 38 7.99 -7.16 12.19
N THR A 39 7.49 -6.55 11.11
CA THR A 39 6.26 -5.75 11.11
C THR A 39 5.11 -6.50 10.45
N LEU A 40 3.92 -6.44 11.03
CA LEU A 40 2.68 -6.95 10.43
C LEU A 40 2.25 -6.04 9.25
N LEU A 41 1.80 -6.64 8.14
CA LEU A 41 1.42 -5.92 6.90
C LEU A 41 2.51 -4.91 6.45
N PRO A 42 3.78 -5.33 6.30
CA PRO A 42 4.89 -4.40 6.12
C PRO A 42 4.79 -3.61 4.81
N ALA A 43 4.22 -4.21 3.75
CA ALA A 43 4.05 -3.57 2.45
C ALA A 43 3.09 -2.37 2.49
N GLU A 44 2.15 -2.33 3.44
CA GLU A 44 1.20 -1.23 3.59
C GLU A 44 1.88 0.07 4.07
N SER A 45 3.13 0.05 4.54
CA SER A 45 3.82 1.25 5.05
C SER A 45 5.30 1.38 4.71
N PHE A 46 6.00 0.28 4.36
CA PHE A 46 7.43 0.33 4.00
C PHE A 46 7.70 1.29 2.84
N PHE A 47 7.01 1.13 1.71
CA PHE A 47 7.26 1.95 0.51
C PHE A 47 6.88 3.42 0.73
N HIS A 48 5.77 3.68 1.43
CA HIS A 48 5.35 5.03 1.81
C HIS A 48 6.40 5.72 2.66
N THR A 49 6.82 5.06 3.74
CA THR A 49 7.82 5.60 4.67
C THR A 49 9.18 5.78 3.97
N ALA A 50 9.63 4.84 3.14
CA ALA A 50 10.87 4.98 2.39
C ALA A 50 10.82 6.14 1.38
N LEU A 51 9.74 6.26 0.62
CA LEU A 51 9.58 7.30 -0.39
C LEU A 51 9.52 8.70 0.24
N ARG A 52 8.74 8.86 1.32
CA ARG A 52 8.54 10.16 2.00
C ARG A 52 9.78 10.68 2.70
N ASN A 53 10.76 9.83 2.99
CA ASN A 53 11.99 10.19 3.73
C ASN A 53 13.27 10.09 2.89
N SER A 54 13.17 9.70 1.62
CA SER A 54 14.31 9.62 0.70
C SER A 54 14.38 10.83 -0.24
N GLU A 55 15.42 10.88 -1.07
CA GLU A 55 15.55 11.89 -2.15
C GLU A 55 14.39 11.86 -3.16
N PHE A 56 13.61 10.78 -3.20
CA PHE A 56 12.45 10.62 -4.08
C PHE A 56 11.14 11.22 -3.51
N CYS A 57 11.18 11.92 -2.36
CA CYS A 57 9.98 12.46 -1.74
C CYS A 57 9.19 13.42 -2.64
N GLY A 58 9.88 14.11 -3.57
CA GLY A 58 9.27 15.00 -4.57
C GLY A 58 8.49 14.29 -5.69
N SER A 59 8.65 12.97 -5.86
CA SER A 59 7.90 12.19 -6.85
C SER A 59 6.65 11.52 -6.29
N TYR A 60 6.28 11.82 -5.04
CA TYR A 60 5.12 11.22 -4.39
C TYR A 60 3.80 11.73 -5.00
N VAL A 61 2.93 10.80 -5.36
CA VAL A 61 1.56 11.06 -5.81
C VAL A 61 0.61 10.26 -4.91
N ASP A 62 -0.29 10.95 -4.22
CA ASP A 62 -1.30 10.33 -3.34
C ASP A 62 -2.48 9.75 -4.15
N ASN A 63 -2.16 8.79 -5.01
CA ASN A 63 -3.11 8.00 -5.80
C ASN A 63 -2.38 6.76 -6.33
N ASN A 64 -2.83 5.56 -5.94
CA ASN A 64 -2.23 4.30 -6.35
C ASN A 64 -2.83 3.71 -7.64
N LEU A 65 -3.71 4.45 -8.32
CA LEU A 65 -4.35 4.07 -9.59
C LEU A 65 -5.36 2.91 -9.46
N HIS A 66 -5.74 2.52 -8.23
CA HIS A 66 -6.54 1.32 -7.97
C HIS A 66 -7.88 1.64 -7.26
N VAL A 67 -8.95 0.94 -7.64
CA VAL A 67 -10.25 0.99 -6.97
C VAL A 67 -10.43 -0.21 -6.06
N THR A 68 -10.15 -0.04 -4.76
CA THR A 68 -10.34 -1.15 -3.80
C THR A 68 -11.77 -1.16 -3.22
N ASN A 69 -12.49 -2.28 -3.35
CA ASN A 69 -13.88 -2.38 -2.91
C ASN A 69 -14.04 -2.66 -1.40
N TRP A 70 -13.75 -1.66 -0.59
CA TRP A 70 -13.93 -1.74 0.86
C TRP A 70 -15.41 -1.67 1.27
N LYS A 71 -15.97 -2.80 1.71
CA LYS A 71 -17.27 -2.87 2.40
C LYS A 71 -17.04 -3.34 3.85
N ARG A 72 -16.54 -2.44 4.72
CA ARG A 72 -16.06 -2.76 6.10
C ARG A 72 -17.01 -3.62 6.92
N ARG A 73 -18.33 -3.37 6.85
CA ARG A 73 -19.34 -4.16 7.58
C ARG A 73 -19.31 -5.66 7.24
N LEU A 74 -18.88 -5.99 6.03
CA LEU A 74 -18.78 -7.36 5.51
C LEU A 74 -17.34 -7.89 5.61
N GLY A 75 -16.34 -7.09 5.26
CA GLY A 75 -14.94 -7.53 5.14
C GLY A 75 -14.10 -7.50 6.43
N CYS A 76 -14.54 -6.81 7.47
CA CYS A 76 -13.84 -6.71 8.76
C CYS A 76 -14.48 -7.65 9.81
N LYS A 77 -14.13 -8.94 9.78
CA LYS A 77 -14.68 -9.95 10.70
C LYS A 77 -13.63 -10.62 11.59
N CYS A 78 -12.40 -10.10 11.60
CA CYS A 78 -11.27 -10.72 12.30
C CYS A 78 -11.07 -12.19 11.90
N GLN A 79 -11.34 -12.51 10.63
CA GLN A 79 -11.33 -13.87 10.09
C GLN A 79 -9.94 -14.53 10.12
N TYR A 80 -8.87 -13.72 10.21
CA TYR A 80 -7.48 -14.19 10.22
C TYR A 80 -6.86 -14.36 11.61
N LYS A 81 -7.66 -14.30 12.69
CA LYS A 81 -7.17 -14.42 14.07
C LYS A 81 -6.40 -15.72 14.35
N HIS A 82 -6.63 -16.76 13.55
CA HIS A 82 -5.95 -18.05 13.66
C HIS A 82 -4.59 -18.09 12.95
N VAL A 83 -4.27 -17.07 12.14
CA VAL A 83 -3.01 -16.95 11.38
C VAL A 83 -2.12 -15.90 12.01
N VAL A 84 -2.70 -14.78 12.46
CA VAL A 84 -1.99 -13.66 13.04
C VAL A 84 -2.67 -13.21 14.33
N ASP A 85 -1.88 -12.74 15.29
CA ASP A 85 -2.35 -12.21 16.57
C ASP A 85 -2.91 -10.78 16.44
N TRP A 86 -3.70 -10.55 15.40
CA TRP A 86 -4.29 -9.26 15.07
C TRP A 86 -5.62 -9.42 14.33
N CYS A 87 -6.46 -8.40 14.36
CA CYS A 87 -7.68 -8.37 13.57
C CYS A 87 -7.48 -7.54 12.29
N GLY A 88 -7.69 -8.18 11.14
CA GLY A 88 -7.61 -7.54 9.83
C GLY A 88 -8.97 -7.38 9.13
N CYS A 89 -8.93 -6.73 7.98
CA CYS A 89 -10.03 -6.63 7.03
C CYS A 89 -9.56 -7.07 5.64
N SER A 90 -10.50 -7.43 4.77
CA SER A 90 -10.21 -7.62 3.35
C SER A 90 -11.25 -6.89 2.48
N PRO A 91 -10.88 -6.46 1.27
CA PRO A 91 -11.83 -5.95 0.28
C PRO A 91 -12.85 -7.02 -0.12
N ASN A 92 -13.98 -6.59 -0.64
CA ASN A 92 -15.04 -7.46 -1.12
C ASN A 92 -14.98 -7.61 -2.64
N ASN A 93 -15.42 -8.76 -3.15
CA ASN A 93 -15.60 -8.93 -4.59
C ASN A 93 -16.61 -7.90 -5.12
N PHE A 94 -16.32 -7.34 -6.29
CA PHE A 94 -17.28 -6.54 -7.04
C PHE A 94 -18.45 -7.39 -7.50
N LYS A 95 -19.63 -6.75 -7.55
CA LYS A 95 -20.87 -7.34 -8.08
C LYS A 95 -21.45 -6.40 -9.15
N THR A 96 -22.44 -6.88 -9.90
CA THR A 96 -23.14 -6.07 -10.92
C THR A 96 -23.71 -4.76 -10.35
N GLU A 97 -24.15 -4.77 -9.09
CA GLU A 97 -24.59 -3.57 -8.35
C GLU A 97 -23.51 -2.49 -8.21
N ASP A 98 -22.23 -2.86 -8.25
CA ASP A 98 -21.11 -1.93 -8.12
C ASP A 98 -20.72 -1.28 -9.46
N TRP A 99 -21.35 -1.67 -10.58
CA TRP A 99 -21.00 -1.22 -11.93
C TRP A 99 -21.06 0.30 -12.10
N MET A 100 -22.13 0.93 -11.62
CA MET A 100 -22.27 2.39 -11.69
C MET A 100 -21.17 3.11 -10.92
N ARG A 101 -20.68 2.51 -9.82
CA ARG A 101 -19.55 3.05 -9.05
C ARG A 101 -18.25 2.97 -9.84
N LEU A 102 -18.02 1.86 -10.55
CA LEU A 102 -16.85 1.68 -11.41
C LEU A 102 -16.89 2.66 -12.60
N GLN A 103 -18.02 2.81 -13.29
CA GLN A 103 -18.15 3.80 -14.36
C GLN A 103 -17.89 5.22 -13.85
N GLY A 104 -18.37 5.55 -12.64
CA GLY A 104 -18.07 6.84 -12.00
C GLY A 104 -16.59 7.11 -11.71
N THR A 105 -15.71 6.13 -11.86
CA THR A 105 -14.25 6.31 -11.71
C THR A 105 -13.53 6.66 -13.01
N GLU A 106 -14.18 6.55 -14.17
CA GLU A 106 -13.64 6.90 -15.49
C GLU A 106 -12.99 8.29 -15.59
N PRO A 107 -13.54 9.38 -15.01
CA PRO A 107 -12.90 10.70 -15.09
C PRO A 107 -11.69 10.83 -14.16
N ARG A 108 -11.39 9.84 -13.32
CA ARG A 108 -10.25 9.85 -12.38
C ARG A 108 -9.10 9.03 -12.97
N SER A 109 -7.87 9.32 -12.55
CA SER A 109 -6.69 8.51 -12.92
C SER A 109 -6.68 7.20 -12.12
N LEU A 110 -7.61 6.29 -12.44
CA LEU A 110 -7.78 4.96 -11.85
C LEU A 110 -7.87 3.96 -13.01
N PHE A 111 -7.03 2.93 -12.98
CA PHE A 111 -6.81 2.02 -14.11
C PHE A 111 -7.02 0.54 -13.74
N PHE A 112 -7.12 0.22 -12.44
CA PHE A 112 -7.28 -1.13 -11.91
C PHE A 112 -8.38 -1.16 -10.84
N ALA A 113 -8.99 -2.32 -10.61
CA ALA A 113 -10.02 -2.54 -9.59
C ALA A 113 -10.01 -3.99 -9.08
#